data_AF-A0A7K1CMI5-F1
#
_entry.id   AF-A0A7K1CMI5-F1
#
_cell.length_a   1.000
_cell.length_b   1.000
_cell.length_c   1.000
_cell.angle_alpha   90.00
_cell.angle_beta   90.00
_cell.angle_gamma   90.00
#
_symmetry.space_group_name_H-M   'P 1'
#
loop_
_entity.id
_entity.type
_entity.pdbx_description
1 polymer ?
#
loop_
_entity_poly.entity_id
_entity_poly.type
_entity_poly.pdbx_seq_one_letter_code
_entity_poly.pdbx_strand_id
1 'polypeptide(L)'
;MTLLHILDLLSTFVFALVGARVAADKGLDYGGIAFIAAIASVSGGTLRNLFLGTRPIWIIDPWVITSVILAVILTLVFRRVTHIGKTLLIMDTFGLAVATMSGVQLAREMNTTWFAAILLGLITAVTGGLLRDVLCQVEPVLLHRETIGTSSLAGAATFVALLQCNVAGNLAAILGGAVVVATRIISIQFDLHLPKLRNRD
;
A
#
# COMPACT_ATOMS: atom_id res chain seq x y z
N MET A 1 -17.75 -11.00 -6.80
CA MET A 1 -16.77 -10.03 -6.31
C MET A 1 -16.01 -9.46 -7.49
N THR A 2 -16.00 -8.14 -7.67
CA THR A 2 -15.19 -7.50 -8.72
C THR A 2 -13.71 -7.57 -8.34
N LEU A 3 -12.80 -7.52 -9.33
CA LEU A 3 -11.35 -7.51 -9.09
C LEU A 3 -10.97 -6.39 -8.11
N LEU A 4 -11.54 -5.20 -8.30
CA LEU A 4 -11.31 -4.04 -7.47
C LEU A 4 -11.66 -4.30 -6.00
N HIS A 5 -12.82 -4.91 -5.73
CA HIS A 5 -13.23 -5.23 -4.36
C HIS A 5 -12.25 -6.21 -3.68
N ILE A 6 -11.73 -7.19 -4.42
CA ILE A 6 -10.71 -8.12 -3.90
C ILE A 6 -9.41 -7.37 -3.59
N LEU A 7 -8.96 -6.49 -4.49
CA LEU A 7 -7.75 -5.68 -4.28
C LEU A 7 -7.90 -4.72 -3.09
N ASP A 8 -9.04 -4.06 -2.93
CA ASP A 8 -9.31 -3.17 -1.81
C ASP A 8 -9.34 -3.93 -0.47
N LEU A 9 -10.01 -5.08 -0.41
CA LEU A 9 -10.06 -5.89 0.82
C LEU A 9 -8.68 -6.43 1.20
N LEU A 10 -7.94 -6.94 0.21
CA LEU A 10 -6.62 -7.53 0.40
C LEU A 10 -5.56 -6.48 0.75
N SER A 11 -5.57 -5.31 0.10
CA SER A 11 -4.69 -4.19 0.47
C SER A 11 -4.99 -3.68 1.87
N THR A 12 -6.27 -3.48 2.21
CA THR A 12 -6.71 -3.07 3.56
C THR A 12 -6.20 -4.06 4.61
N PHE A 13 -6.41 -5.36 4.39
CA PHE A 13 -5.97 -6.40 5.31
C PHE A 13 -4.45 -6.38 5.52
N VAL A 14 -3.67 -6.31 4.43
CA VAL A 14 -2.21 -6.32 4.51
C VAL A 14 -1.69 -5.05 5.20
N PHE A 15 -2.20 -3.86 4.86
CA PHE A 15 -1.80 -2.63 5.53
C PHE A 15 -2.20 -2.59 7.00
N ALA A 16 -3.36 -3.13 7.36
CA ALA A 16 -3.78 -3.26 8.76
C ALA A 16 -2.85 -4.20 9.53
N LEU A 17 -2.47 -5.33 8.93
CA LEU A 17 -1.56 -6.30 9.53
C LEU A 17 -0.16 -5.70 9.75
N VAL A 18 0.38 -5.01 8.75
CA VAL A 18 1.67 -4.33 8.86
C VAL A 18 1.59 -3.18 9.88
N GLY A 19 0.53 -2.37 9.84
CA GLY A 19 0.25 -1.30 10.81
C GLY A 19 0.18 -1.78 12.25
N ALA A 20 -0.61 -2.82 12.50
CA ALA A 20 -0.74 -3.44 13.81
C ALA A 20 0.62 -3.97 14.30
N ARG A 21 1.42 -4.59 13.43
CA ARG A 21 2.74 -5.13 13.80
C ARG A 21 3.74 -4.03 14.16
N VAL A 22 3.80 -2.96 13.37
CA VAL A 22 4.67 -1.80 13.68
C VAL A 22 4.25 -1.16 15.01
N ALA A 23 2.95 -0.99 15.24
CA ALA A 23 2.44 -0.42 16.48
C ALA A 23 2.74 -1.32 17.69
N ALA A 24 2.58 -2.63 17.55
CA ALA A 24 2.87 -3.60 18.60
C ALA A 24 4.36 -3.65 18.96
N ASP A 25 5.25 -3.55 17.95
CA ASP A 25 6.70 -3.45 18.18
C ASP A 25 7.09 -2.18 18.94
N LYS A 26 6.39 -1.08 18.68
CA LYS A 26 6.57 0.18 19.41
C LYS A 26 6.01 0.17 20.83
N GLY A 27 5.44 -0.94 21.29
CA GLY A 27 4.91 -1.08 22.64
C GLY A 27 3.66 -0.25 22.91
N LEU A 28 2.90 0.11 21.86
CA LEU A 28 1.59 0.74 22.01
C LEU A 28 0.60 -0.21 22.70
N ASP A 29 -0.40 0.37 23.35
CA ASP A 29 -1.50 -0.37 23.97
C ASP A 29 -2.43 -1.00 22.91
N TYR A 30 -3.33 -1.88 23.33
CA TYR A 30 -4.25 -2.55 22.41
C TYR A 30 -5.11 -1.56 21.60
N GLY A 31 -5.50 -0.44 22.23
CA GLY A 31 -6.21 0.66 21.57
C GLY A 31 -5.36 1.31 20.49
N GLY A 32 -4.12 1.69 20.82
CA GLY A 32 -3.16 2.25 19.88
C GLY A 32 -2.86 1.31 18.70
N ILE A 33 -2.68 0.02 18.95
CA ILE A 33 -2.46 -0.98 17.89
C ILE A 33 -3.64 -1.02 16.91
N ALA A 34 -4.86 -1.09 17.43
CA ALA A 34 -6.07 -1.11 16.60
C ALA A 34 -6.25 0.20 15.82
N PHE A 35 -5.97 1.34 16.46
CA PHE A 35 -6.07 2.66 15.85
C PHE A 35 -5.07 2.85 14.71
N ILE A 36 -3.80 2.52 14.92
CA ILE A 36 -2.76 2.59 13.87
C ILE A 36 -3.10 1.65 12.70
N ALA A 37 -3.55 0.43 13.00
CA ALA A 37 -3.96 -0.53 11.96
C ALA A 37 -5.12 0.00 11.10
N ALA A 38 -6.13 0.60 11.73
CA ALA A 38 -7.26 1.21 11.03
C ALA A 38 -6.81 2.39 10.16
N ILE A 39 -6.00 3.31 10.70
CA ILE A 39 -5.52 4.47 9.93
C ILE A 39 -4.64 4.03 8.75
N ALA A 40 -3.70 3.11 8.99
CA ALA A 40 -2.77 2.64 7.96
C ALA A 40 -3.51 1.99 6.79
N SER A 41 -4.56 1.22 7.07
CA SER A 41 -5.32 0.50 6.06
C SER A 41 -6.33 1.37 5.31
N VAL A 42 -6.99 2.30 5.99
CA VAL A 42 -8.12 3.06 5.42
C VAL A 42 -7.67 4.36 4.74
N SER A 43 -6.56 4.96 5.17
CA SER A 43 -6.14 6.29 4.71
C SER A 43 -5.85 6.36 3.21
N GLY A 44 -5.13 5.38 2.64
CA GLY A 44 -4.79 5.35 1.22
C GLY A 44 -6.03 5.31 0.32
N GLY A 45 -6.93 4.36 0.59
CA GLY A 45 -8.21 4.25 -0.13
C GLY A 45 -9.11 5.46 0.10
N THR A 46 -9.14 6.03 1.29
CA THR A 46 -9.92 7.24 1.60
C THR A 46 -9.46 8.43 0.78
N LEU A 47 -8.14 8.67 0.72
CA LEU A 47 -7.57 9.82 0.04
C LEU A 47 -7.73 9.71 -1.49
N ARG A 48 -7.58 8.49 -2.03
CA ARG A 48 -7.94 8.16 -3.43
C ARG A 48 -9.40 8.48 -3.72
N ASN A 49 -10.31 7.95 -2.90
CA ASN A 49 -11.74 8.12 -3.12
C ASN A 49 -12.14 9.60 -3.04
N LEU A 50 -11.55 10.35 -2.11
CA LEU A 50 -11.78 11.80 -1.99
C LEU A 50 -11.35 12.57 -3.24
N PHE A 51 -10.16 12.28 -3.79
CA PHE A 51 -9.71 12.91 -5.04
C PHE A 51 -10.57 12.56 -6.25
N LEU A 52 -11.16 11.38 -6.25
CA LEU A 52 -12.11 10.94 -7.27
C LEU A 52 -13.55 11.41 -6.99
N GLY A 53 -13.82 12.11 -5.88
CA GLY A 53 -15.16 12.55 -5.51
C GLY A 53 -16.12 11.43 -5.12
N THR A 54 -15.59 10.26 -4.73
CA THR A 54 -16.37 9.09 -4.29
C THR A 54 -16.35 8.94 -2.78
N ARG A 55 -17.35 8.25 -2.24
CA ARG A 55 -17.42 7.95 -0.80
C ARG A 55 -16.32 6.95 -0.42
N PRO A 56 -15.64 7.10 0.74
CA PRO A 56 -14.66 6.13 1.23
C PRO A 56 -15.25 4.73 1.40
N ILE A 57 -14.50 3.70 1.01
CA ILE A 57 -15.03 2.32 0.94
C ILE A 57 -15.44 1.75 2.30
N TRP A 58 -14.74 2.12 3.38
CA TRP A 58 -15.05 1.67 4.74
C TRP A 58 -16.40 2.17 5.28
N ILE A 59 -16.96 3.22 4.69
CA ILE A 59 -18.30 3.74 5.02
C ILE A 59 -19.38 2.92 4.30
N ILE A 60 -19.08 2.44 3.10
CA ILE A 60 -20.02 1.76 2.21
C ILE A 60 -20.04 0.26 2.49
N ASP A 61 -18.87 -0.30 2.81
CA ASP A 61 -18.63 -1.74 2.88
C ASP A 61 -18.12 -2.15 4.27
N PRO A 62 -18.96 -2.81 5.09
CA PRO A 62 -18.58 -3.30 6.41
C PRO A 62 -17.43 -4.33 6.38
N TRP A 63 -17.22 -5.03 5.26
CA TRP A 63 -16.18 -6.05 5.16
C TRP A 63 -14.77 -5.47 5.33
N VAL A 64 -14.57 -4.21 4.95
CA VAL A 64 -13.30 -3.49 5.12
C VAL A 64 -12.92 -3.43 6.60
N ILE A 65 -13.86 -3.04 7.46
CA ILE A 65 -13.63 -2.97 8.92
C ILE A 65 -13.40 -4.37 9.49
N THR A 66 -14.16 -5.37 9.04
CA THR A 66 -13.96 -6.77 9.44
C THR A 66 -12.54 -7.25 9.11
N SER A 67 -11.99 -6.89 7.95
CA SER A 67 -10.60 -7.21 7.59
C SER A 67 -9.58 -6.54 8.50
N VAL A 68 -9.81 -5.29 8.91
CA VAL A 68 -8.95 -4.59 9.88
C VAL A 68 -8.96 -5.29 11.23
N ILE A 69 -10.16 -5.60 11.75
CA ILE A 69 -10.31 -6.29 13.04
C ILE A 69 -9.61 -7.66 13.00
N LEU A 70 -9.80 -8.42 11.92
CA LEU A 70 -9.13 -9.70 11.74
C LEU A 70 -7.61 -9.57 11.74
N ALA A 71 -7.07 -8.57 11.03
CA ALA A 71 -5.63 -8.31 10.99
C ALA A 71 -5.06 -7.92 12.36
N VAL A 72 -5.80 -7.14 13.16
CA VAL A 72 -5.43 -6.80 14.53
C VAL A 72 -5.44 -8.03 15.42
N ILE A 73 -6.50 -8.84 15.41
CA ILE A 73 -6.59 -10.08 16.20
C ILE A 73 -5.43 -11.02 15.85
N LEU A 74 -5.16 -11.24 14.56
CA LEU A 74 -4.05 -12.06 14.11
C LEU A 74 -2.71 -11.51 14.65
N THR A 75 -2.51 -10.20 14.59
CA THR A 75 -1.28 -9.59 15.10
C THR A 75 -1.10 -9.82 16.60
N LEU A 76 -2.19 -9.70 17.39
CA LEU A 76 -2.15 -9.89 18.83
C LEU A 76 -1.88 -11.36 19.22
N VAL A 77 -2.48 -12.32 18.49
CA VAL A 77 -2.27 -13.76 18.73
C VAL A 77 -0.85 -14.19 18.36
N PHE A 78 -0.32 -13.70 17.24
CA PHE A 78 0.99 -14.11 16.71
C PHE A 78 2.16 -13.21 17.16
N ARG A 79 1.93 -12.30 18.12
CA ARG A 79 2.91 -11.29 18.60
C ARG A 79 4.27 -11.86 19.03
N ARG A 80 4.35 -13.16 19.35
CA ARG A 80 5.51 -13.79 20.01
C ARG A 80 6.63 -14.27 19.06
N VAL A 81 6.47 -14.25 17.74
CA VAL A 81 7.25 -15.18 16.87
C VAL A 81 8.24 -14.57 15.87
N THR A 82 8.28 -13.26 15.57
CA THR A 82 9.15 -12.80 14.46
C THR A 82 9.93 -11.52 14.71
N HIS A 83 11.22 -11.57 14.36
CA HIS A 83 12.05 -10.40 14.13
C HIS A 83 11.45 -9.61 12.95
N ILE A 84 11.07 -8.37 13.21
CA ILE A 84 10.17 -7.59 12.33
C ILE A 84 10.82 -7.18 11.01
N GLY A 85 12.15 -7.13 10.91
CA GLY A 85 12.85 -6.52 9.78
C GLY A 85 12.44 -7.03 8.38
N LYS A 86 12.73 -8.30 8.05
CA LYS A 86 12.55 -8.80 6.67
C LYS A 86 11.10 -9.14 6.33
N THR A 87 10.35 -9.73 7.25
CA THR A 87 8.96 -10.15 7.01
C THR A 87 8.03 -8.97 6.85
N LEU A 88 8.19 -7.92 7.66
CA LEU A 88 7.39 -6.70 7.56
C LEU A 88 7.60 -6.02 6.21
N LEU A 89 8.85 -5.93 5.77
CA LEU A 89 9.22 -5.34 4.49
C LEU A 89 8.59 -6.10 3.31
N ILE A 90 8.60 -7.43 3.34
CA ILE A 90 7.94 -8.25 2.30
C ILE A 90 6.42 -8.02 2.30
N MET A 91 5.78 -8.03 3.46
CA MET A 91 4.34 -7.78 3.56
C MET A 91 3.96 -6.37 3.10
N ASP A 92 4.77 -5.38 3.44
CA ASP A 92 4.61 -4.00 2.97
C ASP A 92 4.77 -3.93 1.44
N THR A 93 5.62 -4.76 0.82
CA THR A 93 5.81 -4.80 -0.65
C THR A 93 4.55 -5.27 -1.33
N PHE A 94 3.99 -6.32 -0.75
CA PHE A 94 2.77 -6.92 -1.23
C PHE A 94 1.58 -5.96 -1.06
N GLY A 95 1.47 -5.31 0.10
CA GLY A 95 0.46 -4.26 0.35
C GLY A 95 0.58 -3.11 -0.65
N LEU A 96 1.80 -2.62 -0.87
CA LEU A 96 2.10 -1.57 -1.84
C LEU A 96 1.68 -1.96 -3.27
N ALA A 97 2.03 -3.17 -3.72
CA ALA A 97 1.69 -3.65 -5.05
C ALA A 97 0.16 -3.71 -5.25
N VAL A 98 -0.55 -4.29 -4.28
CA VAL A 98 -2.00 -4.46 -4.34
C VAL A 98 -2.73 -3.12 -4.28
N ALA A 99 -2.32 -2.22 -3.36
CA ALA A 99 -2.92 -0.88 -3.25
C ALA A 99 -2.65 -0.02 -4.49
N THR A 100 -1.45 -0.14 -5.09
CA THR A 100 -1.14 0.53 -6.35
C THR A 100 -2.12 0.07 -7.43
N MET A 101 -2.27 -1.25 -7.62
CA MET A 101 -3.18 -1.80 -8.62
C MET A 101 -4.64 -1.43 -8.35
N SER A 102 -5.07 -1.45 -7.08
CA SER A 102 -6.41 -1.01 -6.72
C SER A 102 -6.66 0.45 -7.06
N GLY A 103 -5.68 1.32 -6.80
CA GLY A 103 -5.77 2.75 -7.09
C GLY A 103 -5.87 3.04 -8.59
N VAL A 104 -5.00 2.44 -9.39
CA VAL A 104 -5.00 2.65 -10.85
C VAL A 104 -6.24 2.02 -11.49
N GLN A 105 -6.68 0.85 -11.02
CA GLN A 105 -7.89 0.18 -11.51
C GLN A 105 -9.15 1.04 -11.24
N LEU A 106 -9.31 1.60 -10.04
CA LEU A 106 -10.44 2.48 -9.75
C LEU A 106 -10.40 3.74 -10.62
N ALA A 107 -9.24 4.37 -10.76
CA ALA A 107 -9.09 5.57 -11.59
C ALA A 107 -9.44 5.30 -13.07
N ARG A 108 -9.12 4.09 -13.56
CA ARG A 108 -9.50 3.63 -14.89
C ARG A 108 -11.02 3.45 -15.03
N GLU A 109 -11.66 2.80 -14.06
CA GLU A 109 -13.13 2.62 -14.06
C GLU A 109 -13.87 3.96 -14.06
N MET A 110 -13.25 5.00 -13.49
CA MET A 110 -13.76 6.37 -13.49
C MET A 110 -13.38 7.19 -14.73
N ASN A 111 -12.82 6.57 -15.77
CA ASN A 111 -12.40 7.21 -17.03
C ASN A 111 -11.48 8.42 -16.84
N THR A 112 -10.59 8.34 -15.83
CA THR A 112 -9.61 9.39 -15.56
C THR A 112 -8.49 9.38 -16.60
N THR A 113 -7.77 10.50 -16.76
CA THR A 113 -6.57 10.57 -17.61
C THR A 113 -5.49 9.59 -17.14
N TRP A 114 -4.68 9.13 -18.09
CA TRP A 114 -3.63 8.13 -17.85
C TRP A 114 -2.63 8.58 -16.77
N PHE A 115 -2.25 9.86 -16.76
CA PHE A 115 -1.33 10.43 -15.77
C PHE A 115 -1.95 10.46 -14.36
N ALA A 116 -3.22 10.88 -14.26
CA ALA A 116 -3.92 10.90 -12.98
C ALA A 116 -4.12 9.48 -12.43
N ALA A 117 -4.36 8.48 -13.28
CA ALA A 117 -4.46 7.10 -12.84
C ALA A 117 -3.16 6.59 -12.19
N ILE A 118 -2.00 6.93 -12.77
CA ILE A 118 -0.68 6.60 -12.20
C ILE A 118 -0.48 7.27 -10.85
N LEU A 119 -0.74 8.58 -10.76
CA LEU A 119 -0.60 9.33 -9.51
C LEU A 119 -1.53 8.82 -8.41
N LEU A 120 -2.79 8.52 -8.75
CA LEU A 120 -3.75 7.98 -7.78
C LEU A 120 -3.31 6.61 -7.28
N GLY A 121 -2.78 5.74 -8.15
CA GLY A 121 -2.15 4.48 -7.75
C GLY A 121 -1.04 4.67 -6.72
N LEU A 122 -0.10 5.56 -7.03
CA LEU A 122 1.02 5.91 -6.15
C LEU A 122 0.54 6.42 -4.79
N ILE A 123 -0.34 7.41 -4.81
CA ILE A 123 -0.87 8.03 -3.59
C ILE A 123 -1.61 7.00 -2.73
N THR A 124 -2.43 6.14 -3.34
CA THR A 124 -3.16 5.08 -2.63
C THR A 124 -2.19 4.17 -1.89
N ALA A 125 -1.12 3.75 -2.56
CA ALA A 125 -0.16 2.80 -2.02
C ALA A 125 0.74 3.39 -0.93
N VAL A 126 1.14 4.65 -1.08
CA VAL A 126 2.14 5.28 -0.22
C VAL A 126 1.53 5.90 1.04
N THR A 127 0.34 6.47 0.95
CA THR A 127 -0.30 7.24 2.04
C THR A 127 -0.47 6.39 3.30
N GLY A 128 -0.90 5.13 3.16
CA GLY A 128 -1.11 4.22 4.31
C GLY A 128 0.15 3.94 5.10
N GLY A 129 1.25 3.61 4.41
CA GLY A 129 2.55 3.39 5.04
C GLY A 129 3.12 4.65 5.66
N LEU A 130 3.00 5.79 4.97
CA LEU A 130 3.48 7.08 5.47
C LEU A 130 2.79 7.49 6.78
N LEU A 131 1.45 7.44 6.83
CA LEU A 131 0.70 7.81 8.04
C LEU A 131 1.03 6.89 9.22
N ARG A 132 1.14 5.58 8.97
CA ARG A 132 1.57 4.61 9.99
C ARG A 132 2.93 5.00 10.57
N ASP A 133 3.91 5.23 9.71
CA ASP A 133 5.29 5.47 10.16
C ASP A 133 5.38 6.80 10.94
N VAL A 134 4.70 7.86 10.48
CA VAL A 134 4.62 9.15 11.17
C VAL A 134 3.95 9.02 12.54
N LEU A 135 2.81 8.33 12.62
CA LEU A 135 2.07 8.15 13.88
C LEU A 135 2.83 7.27 14.88
N CYS A 136 3.58 6.28 14.40
CA CYS A 136 4.46 5.44 15.22
C CYS A 136 5.82 6.10 15.54
N GLN A 137 6.04 7.34 15.11
CA GLN A 137 7.30 8.08 15.29
C GLN A 137 8.51 7.29 14.78
N VAL A 138 8.36 6.68 13.60
CA VAL A 138 9.42 5.98 12.87
C VAL A 138 9.77 6.80 11.64
N GLU A 139 11.05 6.81 11.28
CA GLU A 139 11.46 7.39 10.01
C GLU A 139 10.70 6.70 8.85
N PRO A 140 9.89 7.44 8.06
CA PRO A 140 9.04 6.81 7.07
C PRO A 140 9.85 6.12 5.99
N VAL A 141 9.52 4.86 5.72
CA VAL A 141 10.30 4.05 4.77
C VAL A 141 10.30 4.68 3.38
N LEU A 142 9.22 5.38 3.02
CA LEU A 142 9.13 6.15 1.77
C LEU A 142 10.23 7.21 1.62
N LEU A 143 10.51 7.95 2.70
CA LEU A 143 11.43 9.09 2.69
C LEU A 143 12.89 8.65 2.76
N HIS A 144 13.16 7.47 3.32
CA HIS A 144 14.52 6.95 3.51
C HIS A 144 14.93 5.90 2.46
N ARG A 145 13.98 5.10 1.97
CA ARG A 145 14.16 4.13 0.88
C ARG A 145 13.33 4.57 -0.32
N GLU A 146 13.97 5.40 -1.15
CA GLU A 146 13.37 6.09 -2.30
C GLU A 146 12.78 5.16 -3.38
N THR A 147 12.96 3.84 -3.25
CA THR A 147 12.46 2.84 -4.20
C THR A 147 10.98 2.47 -4.03
N ILE A 148 10.34 2.88 -2.93
CA ILE A 148 8.90 2.67 -2.74
C ILE A 148 8.09 3.47 -3.76
N GLY A 149 8.40 4.75 -3.92
CA GLY A 149 7.69 5.61 -4.86
C GLY A 149 7.93 5.19 -6.31
N THR A 150 9.19 4.88 -6.65
CA THR A 150 9.56 4.50 -8.02
C THR A 150 9.02 3.13 -8.43
N SER A 151 8.99 2.13 -7.52
CA SER A 151 8.39 0.82 -7.80
C SER A 151 6.89 0.92 -8.05
N SER A 152 6.16 1.69 -7.23
CA SER A 152 4.73 1.93 -7.43
C SER A 152 4.47 2.66 -8.75
N LEU A 153 5.26 3.69 -9.06
CA LEU A 153 5.14 4.43 -10.33
C LEU A 153 5.43 3.53 -11.54
N ALA A 154 6.46 2.68 -11.50
CA ALA A 154 6.80 1.74 -12.56
C ALA A 154 5.69 0.69 -12.78
N GLY A 155 5.11 0.14 -11.71
CA GLY A 155 4.00 -0.79 -11.80
C GLY A 155 2.72 -0.16 -12.34
N ALA A 156 2.40 1.05 -11.88
CA ALA A 156 1.24 1.81 -12.36
C ALA A 156 1.39 2.20 -13.84
N ALA A 157 2.58 2.66 -14.26
CA ALA A 157 2.87 2.95 -15.66
C ALA A 157 2.76 1.70 -16.54
N THR A 158 3.30 0.56 -16.07
CA THR A 158 3.18 -0.73 -16.77
C THR A 158 1.72 -1.12 -16.95
N PHE A 159 0.90 -0.98 -15.90
CA PHE A 159 -0.53 -1.26 -15.97
C PHE A 159 -1.20 -0.42 -17.06
N VAL A 160 -0.99 0.90 -17.07
CA VAL A 160 -1.56 1.81 -18.05
C VAL A 160 -1.09 1.47 -19.48
N ALA A 161 0.19 1.16 -19.67
CA ALA A 161 0.74 0.77 -20.98
C ALA A 161 0.11 -0.53 -21.49
N LEU A 162 -0.05 -1.54 -20.64
CA LEU A 162 -0.70 -2.80 -21.01
C LEU A 162 -2.16 -2.61 -21.44
N LEU A 163 -2.86 -1.66 -20.81
CA LEU A 163 -4.23 -1.32 -21.23
C LEU A 163 -4.28 -0.66 -22.60
N GLN A 164 -3.29 0.16 -22.95
CA GLN A 164 -3.18 0.73 -24.29
C GLN A 164 -2.92 -0.36 -25.35
N CYS A 165 -2.23 -1.44 -24.97
CA CYS A 165 -2.05 -2.63 -25.81
C CYS A 165 -3.28 -3.57 -25.83
N ASN A 166 -4.43 -3.13 -25.31
CA ASN A 166 -5.69 -3.89 -25.28
C ASN A 166 -5.62 -5.21 -24.50
N VAL A 167 -4.73 -5.30 -23.51
CA VAL A 167 -4.62 -6.45 -22.61
C VAL A 167 -5.80 -6.44 -21.62
N ALA A 168 -6.31 -7.62 -21.26
CA ALA A 168 -7.38 -7.76 -20.29
C ALA A 168 -6.99 -7.12 -18.94
N GLY A 169 -7.91 -6.34 -18.33
CA GLY A 169 -7.64 -5.58 -17.11
C GLY A 169 -7.12 -6.43 -15.95
N ASN A 170 -7.62 -7.66 -15.81
CA ASN A 170 -7.18 -8.58 -14.78
C ASN A 170 -5.71 -8.99 -14.97
N LEU A 171 -5.30 -9.27 -16.21
CA LEU A 171 -3.91 -9.61 -16.53
C LEU A 171 -3.00 -8.39 -16.36
N ALA A 172 -3.46 -7.20 -16.78
CA ALA A 172 -2.73 -5.96 -16.57
C ALA A 172 -2.47 -5.68 -15.08
N ALA A 173 -3.46 -5.92 -14.21
CA ALA A 173 -3.32 -5.75 -12.75
C ALA A 173 -2.30 -6.72 -12.15
N ILE A 174 -2.33 -7.98 -12.58
CA ILE A 174 -1.37 -9.00 -12.12
C ILE A 174 0.05 -8.64 -12.57
N LEU A 175 0.23 -8.28 -13.84
CA LEU A 175 1.53 -7.91 -14.40
C LEU A 175 2.07 -6.63 -13.77
N GLY A 176 1.24 -5.59 -13.63
CA GLY A 176 1.60 -4.33 -12.98
C GLY A 176 2.02 -4.55 -11.52
N GLY A 177 1.25 -5.34 -10.76
CA GLY A 177 1.60 -5.74 -9.39
C GLY A 177 2.90 -6.54 -9.33
N ALA A 178 3.12 -7.47 -10.26
CA ALA A 178 4.37 -8.22 -10.36
C ALA A 178 5.58 -7.31 -10.62
N VAL A 179 5.43 -6.27 -11.44
CA VAL A 179 6.48 -5.26 -11.64
C VAL A 179 6.78 -4.50 -10.35
N VAL A 180 5.78 -4.09 -9.57
CA VAL A 180 6.01 -3.45 -8.25
C VAL A 180 6.81 -4.39 -7.34
N VAL A 181 6.40 -5.64 -7.24
CA VAL A 181 7.09 -6.62 -6.37
C VAL A 181 8.51 -6.88 -6.86
N ALA A 182 8.71 -7.11 -8.15
CA ALA A 182 10.03 -7.39 -8.74
C ALA A 182 10.99 -6.21 -8.56
N THR A 183 10.55 -4.99 -8.89
CA THR A 183 11.37 -3.78 -8.72
C THR A 183 11.76 -3.57 -7.26
N ARG A 184 10.85 -3.82 -6.32
CA ARG A 184 11.17 -3.69 -4.90
C ARG A 184 12.12 -4.79 -4.42
N ILE A 185 11.92 -6.04 -4.80
CA ILE A 185 12.83 -7.14 -4.44
C ILE A 185 14.24 -6.87 -4.96
N ILE A 186 14.37 -6.43 -6.20
CA ILE A 186 15.65 -6.03 -6.80
C ILE A 186 16.26 -4.89 -5.99
N SER A 187 15.50 -3.85 -5.66
CA SER A 187 15.99 -2.75 -4.83
C SER A 187 16.48 -3.21 -3.45
N ILE A 188 15.78 -4.15 -2.81
CA ILE A 188 16.12 -4.64 -1.47
C ILE A 188 17.37 -5.53 -1.53
N GLN A 189 17.51 -6.36 -2.57
CA GLN A 189 18.63 -7.28 -2.73
C GLN A 189 19.93 -6.57 -3.13
N PHE A 190 19.83 -5.55 -3.98
CA PHE A 190 20.99 -4.77 -4.46
C PHE A 190 21.24 -3.49 -3.68
N ASP A 191 20.47 -3.24 -2.60
CA ASP A 191 20.53 -2.04 -1.77
C ASP A 191 20.59 -0.75 -2.60
N LEU A 192 19.72 -0.69 -3.62
CA LEU A 192 19.66 0.42 -4.56
C LEU A 192 19.13 1.66 -3.84
N HIS A 193 19.95 2.70 -3.79
CA HIS A 193 19.60 4.01 -3.28
C HIS A 193 19.57 5.01 -4.42
N LEU A 194 18.59 5.91 -4.40
CA LEU A 194 18.60 7.06 -5.29
C LEU A 194 19.65 8.10 -4.83
N PRO A 195 20.14 8.94 -5.76
CA PRO A 195 21.19 9.89 -5.46
C PRO A 195 20.70 10.96 -4.47
N LYS A 196 21.34 11.03 -3.31
CA LYS A 196 21.09 12.11 -2.33
C LYS A 196 21.80 13.39 -2.79
N LEU A 197 21.12 14.53 -2.66
CA LEU A 197 21.76 15.84 -2.79
C LEU A 197 22.86 15.93 -1.73
N ARG A 198 24.13 15.94 -2.14
CA ARG A 198 25.27 16.10 -1.25
C ARG A 198 25.25 17.55 -0.74
N ASN A 199 25.03 17.74 0.56
CA ASN A 199 25.22 19.04 1.18
C ASN A 199 26.67 19.51 0.89
N ARG A 200 26.80 20.75 0.41
CA ARG A 200 28.06 21.48 0.55
C ARG A 200 28.10 21.92 2.02
N ASP A 201 29.14 21.47 2.72
CA ASP A 201 29.47 21.88 4.09
C ASP A 201 29.50 23.42 4.23
#